data_AF-A0A3C1FT04-F1
#
_entry.id   AF-A0A3C1FT04-F1
#
_cell.length_a   1.000
_cell.length_b   1.000
_cell.length_c   1.000
_cell.angle_alpha   90.00
_cell.angle_beta   90.00
_cell.angle_gamma   90.00
#
_symmetry.space_group_name_H-M   'P 1'
#
loop_
_entity.id
_entity.type
_entity.pdbx_description
1 polymer ?
#
loop_
_entity_poly.entity_id
_entity_poly.type
_entity_poly.pdbx_seq_one_letter_code
_entity_poly.pdbx_strand_id
1 'polypeptide(L)'
;MLLCSIALFANVKDFGGLRYRKAISTSVPESAVDFIKNNHLEGNIYNDFVFGGYITWRLYPWKKTFIDTRSLNATVLSEAAWIYYARESLTDKPLSEGKSPLWEKLLDHYQVDIVMLDTLNVHGVLAPLVLKLLDSKTWVPLYADSLSVVFVRQAPNNRATIENHRIEEGAVFSEIIERAKRGALMNRNNSNFLVSLGDILSRIGHTDDALRAYEFAAQRSPDDRTLTTKIEELKKKIY
;
A
#
# COMPACT_ATOMS: atom_id res chain seq x y z
N MET A 1 -28.51 16.44 28.26
CA MET A 1 -27.57 15.56 27.54
C MET A 1 -27.35 14.18 28.17
N LEU A 2 -27.52 13.97 29.49
CA LEU A 2 -27.34 12.65 30.12
C LEU A 2 -28.45 11.60 29.84
N LEU A 3 -29.63 12.01 29.39
CA LEU A 3 -30.78 11.09 29.17
C LEU A 3 -30.73 10.33 27.84
N CYS A 4 -30.05 10.85 26.80
CA CYS A 4 -29.95 10.17 25.51
C CYS A 4 -28.98 8.97 25.52
N SER A 5 -28.01 8.96 26.43
CA SER A 5 -27.01 7.89 26.53
C SER A 5 -27.58 6.62 27.17
N ILE A 6 -28.50 6.74 28.13
CA ILE A 6 -29.04 5.60 28.89
C ILE A 6 -30.05 4.80 28.06
N ALA A 7 -30.84 5.47 27.21
CA ALA A 7 -31.78 4.81 26.30
C ALA A 7 -31.08 3.95 25.22
N LEU A 8 -29.84 4.29 24.87
CA LEU A 8 -29.02 3.57 23.89
C LEU A 8 -28.52 2.21 24.43
N PHE A 9 -28.34 2.06 25.74
CA PHE A 9 -27.87 0.81 26.35
C PHE A 9 -28.99 -0.05 26.95
N ALA A 10 -30.13 0.53 27.34
CA ALA A 10 -31.23 -0.24 27.93
C ALA A 10 -31.92 -1.20 26.94
N ASN A 11 -31.81 -0.95 25.63
CA ASN A 11 -32.40 -1.77 24.56
C ASN A 11 -31.41 -2.77 23.92
N VAL A 12 -30.13 -2.79 24.32
CA VAL A 12 -29.16 -3.80 23.85
C VAL A 12 -29.14 -4.96 24.82
N LYS A 13 -30.26 -5.69 24.91
CA LYS A 13 -30.38 -6.90 25.75
C LYS A 13 -30.39 -8.21 24.97
N ASP A 14 -30.38 -8.15 23.64
CA ASP A 14 -30.43 -9.35 22.80
C ASP A 14 -29.10 -9.58 22.08
N PHE A 15 -28.16 -10.22 22.78
CA PHE A 15 -26.96 -10.77 22.18
C PHE A 15 -27.22 -12.13 21.49
N GLY A 16 -28.46 -12.64 21.49
CA GLY A 16 -28.85 -13.89 20.84
C GLY A 16 -28.76 -13.84 19.30
N GLY A 17 -28.69 -12.63 18.73
CA GLY A 17 -28.44 -12.40 17.31
C GLY A 17 -26.97 -12.32 16.89
N LEU A 18 -26.01 -12.33 17.84
CA LEU A 18 -24.59 -12.28 17.52
C LEU A 18 -24.13 -13.61 16.90
N ARG A 19 -24.05 -13.64 15.57
CA ARG A 19 -23.41 -14.72 14.84
C ARG A 19 -21.92 -14.43 14.70
N TYR A 20 -21.10 -15.09 15.52
CA TYR A 20 -19.66 -15.15 15.29
C TYR A 20 -19.42 -15.83 13.94
N ARG A 21 -18.96 -15.05 12.96
CA ARG A 21 -18.51 -15.58 11.67
C ARG A 21 -17.00 -15.75 11.73
N LYS A 22 -16.49 -16.82 11.10
CA LYS A 22 -15.07 -16.90 10.75
C LYS A 22 -14.78 -15.69 9.86
N ALA A 23 -13.74 -14.92 10.18
CA ALA A 23 -13.27 -13.86 9.30
C ALA A 23 -12.97 -14.51 7.93
N ILE A 24 -13.70 -14.07 6.91
CA ILE A 24 -13.66 -14.67 5.56
C ILE A 24 -12.54 -14.04 4.71
N SER A 25 -11.82 -13.08 5.27
CA SER A 25 -10.66 -12.40 4.69
C SER A 25 -9.57 -12.26 5.75
N THR A 26 -8.32 -12.51 5.35
CA THR A 26 -7.16 -12.21 6.18
C THR A 26 -7.04 -10.69 6.31
N SER A 27 -7.09 -10.18 7.54
CA SER A 27 -6.83 -8.76 7.85
C SER A 27 -5.34 -8.49 8.10
N VAL A 28 -4.50 -9.50 7.88
CA VAL A 28 -3.07 -9.52 8.20
C VAL A 28 -2.31 -10.18 7.06
N PRO A 29 -1.04 -9.80 6.83
CA PRO A 29 -0.29 -10.26 5.67
C PRO A 29 0.38 -11.62 5.94
N GLU A 30 -0.42 -12.64 6.25
CA GLU A 30 0.06 -13.99 6.58
C GLU A 30 0.93 -14.57 5.47
N SER A 31 0.42 -14.60 4.24
CA SER A 31 1.10 -15.20 3.08
C SER A 31 2.41 -14.50 2.72
N ALA A 32 2.46 -13.16 2.79
CA ALA A 32 3.72 -12.43 2.57
C ALA A 32 4.75 -12.68 3.68
N VAL A 33 4.31 -12.78 4.94
CA VAL A 33 5.21 -13.14 6.04
C VAL A 33 5.72 -14.58 5.89
N ASP A 34 4.86 -15.51 5.46
CA ASP A 34 5.26 -16.89 5.16
C ASP A 34 6.25 -16.94 4.00
N PHE A 35 6.03 -16.13 2.96
CA PHE A 35 6.97 -15.97 1.86
C PHE A 35 8.35 -15.50 2.34
N ILE A 36 8.40 -14.44 3.17
CA ILE A 36 9.65 -13.94 3.77
C ILE A 36 10.35 -15.05 4.56
N LYS A 37 9.61 -15.76 5.41
CA LYS A 37 10.13 -16.82 6.30
C LYS A 37 10.63 -18.04 5.54
N ASN A 38 9.83 -18.59 4.64
CA ASN A 38 10.14 -19.83 3.94
C ASN A 38 11.30 -19.67 2.96
N ASN A 39 11.47 -18.46 2.41
CA ASN A 39 12.57 -18.13 1.51
C ASN A 39 13.77 -17.48 2.20
N HIS A 40 13.75 -17.41 3.54
CA HIS A 40 14.85 -16.91 4.36
C HIS A 40 15.39 -15.56 3.91
N LEU A 41 14.52 -14.63 3.50
CA LEU A 41 14.97 -13.32 2.99
C LEU A 41 15.83 -12.62 4.03
N GLU A 42 17.00 -12.15 3.64
CA GLU A 42 17.99 -11.53 4.50
C GLU A 42 17.87 -9.99 4.52
N GLY A 43 18.39 -9.37 5.58
CA GLY A 43 18.45 -7.91 5.70
C GLY A 43 17.29 -7.24 6.45
N ASN A 44 17.35 -5.91 6.55
CA ASN A 44 16.36 -5.12 7.31
C ASN A 44 15.07 -4.93 6.51
N ILE A 45 13.94 -4.91 7.23
CA ILE A 45 12.62 -4.71 6.65
C ILE A 45 12.12 -3.28 6.89
N TYR A 46 11.65 -2.64 5.84
CA TYR A 46 10.71 -1.53 5.89
C TYR A 46 9.31 -2.09 5.63
N ASN A 47 8.39 -1.92 6.58
CA ASN A 47 7.04 -2.45 6.49
C ASN A 47 5.98 -1.35 6.55
N ASP A 48 4.82 -1.62 5.94
CA ASP A 48 3.64 -0.79 6.15
C ASP A 48 3.28 -0.68 7.64
N PHE A 49 2.79 0.50 8.03
CA PHE A 49 2.44 0.86 9.40
C PHE A 49 1.50 -0.12 10.08
N VAL A 50 0.45 -0.58 9.37
CA VAL A 50 -0.55 -1.48 9.96
C VAL A 50 -0.06 -2.94 10.04
N PHE A 51 0.97 -3.31 9.29
CA PHE A 51 1.55 -4.65 9.32
C PHE A 51 2.53 -4.88 10.46
N GLY A 52 3.06 -3.82 11.07
CA GLY A 52 4.15 -3.92 12.05
C GLY A 52 3.85 -4.81 13.26
N GLY A 53 2.63 -4.74 13.81
CA GLY A 53 2.25 -5.60 14.93
C GLY A 53 2.31 -7.09 14.58
N TYR A 54 1.84 -7.44 13.38
CA TYR A 54 1.80 -8.83 12.91
C TYR A 54 3.19 -9.37 12.57
N ILE A 55 4.02 -8.57 11.88
CA ILE A 55 5.39 -8.93 11.55
C ILE A 55 6.21 -9.13 12.83
N THR A 56 6.06 -8.24 13.82
CA THR A 56 6.71 -8.38 15.14
C THR A 56 6.33 -9.71 15.78
N TRP A 57 5.03 -10.04 15.82
CA TRP A 57 4.57 -11.29 16.43
C TRP A 57 5.10 -12.54 15.71
N ARG A 58 5.16 -12.53 14.37
CA ARG A 58 5.54 -13.70 13.57
C ARG A 58 7.03 -13.92 13.43
N LEU A 59 7.81 -12.84 13.33
CA LEU A 59 9.21 -12.90 12.89
C LEU A 59 10.21 -12.45 13.95
N TYR A 60 9.80 -11.89 15.10
CA TYR A 60 10.75 -11.54 16.16
C TYR A 60 11.34 -12.81 16.82
N PRO A 61 12.65 -12.84 17.16
CA PRO A 61 13.65 -11.77 17.03
C PRO A 61 14.38 -11.72 15.68
N TRP A 62 14.06 -12.62 14.73
CA TRP A 62 14.75 -12.73 13.45
C TRP A 62 14.60 -11.48 12.57
N LYS A 63 13.38 -10.92 12.47
CA LYS A 63 13.14 -9.62 11.82
C LYS A 63 12.56 -8.62 12.82
N LYS A 64 13.12 -7.41 12.81
CA LYS A 64 12.62 -6.26 13.57
C LYS A 64 11.82 -5.38 12.62
N THR A 65 10.60 -5.02 13.02
CA THR A 65 9.78 -4.10 12.23
C THR A 65 10.34 -2.69 12.25
N PHE A 66 10.14 -1.98 11.15
CA PHE A 66 10.52 -0.58 11.03
C PHE A 66 9.62 0.31 11.90
N ILE A 67 8.30 0.11 11.78
CA ILE A 67 7.28 0.86 12.50
C ILE A 67 6.07 -0.05 12.74
N ASP A 68 5.31 0.24 13.79
CA ASP A 68 4.01 -0.37 14.06
C ASP A 68 3.04 0.66 14.65
N THR A 69 1.78 0.24 14.80
CA THR A 69 0.66 1.09 15.21
C THR A 69 0.78 1.74 16.60
N ARG A 70 1.77 1.35 17.41
CA ARG A 70 2.05 2.01 18.69
C ARG A 70 2.81 3.34 18.52
N SER A 71 3.47 3.55 17.38
CA SER A 71 4.19 4.80 17.05
C SER A 71 5.08 5.33 18.17
N LEU A 72 5.92 4.45 18.76
CA LEU A 72 6.70 4.78 19.96
C LEU A 72 7.78 5.85 19.74
N ASN A 73 8.11 6.19 18.49
CA ASN A 73 9.08 7.21 18.12
C ASN A 73 8.53 8.12 17.00
N ALA A 74 8.37 9.41 17.30
CA ALA A 74 7.79 10.40 16.37
C ALA A 74 8.67 10.69 15.14
N THR A 75 9.99 10.63 15.29
CA THR A 75 10.94 10.81 14.18
C THR A 75 10.79 9.66 13.18
N VAL A 76 10.83 8.41 13.68
CA VAL A 76 10.65 7.21 12.84
C VAL A 76 9.27 7.19 12.20
N LEU A 77 8.22 7.63 12.90
CA LEU A 77 6.88 7.77 12.30
C LEU A 77 6.88 8.73 11.10
N SER A 78 7.55 9.89 11.24
CA SER A 78 7.64 10.88 10.16
C SER A 78 8.44 10.36 8.97
N GLU A 79 9.55 9.69 9.24
CA GLU A 79 10.40 9.09 8.20
C GLU A 79 9.71 7.92 7.50
N ALA A 80 8.97 7.08 8.23
CA ALA A 80 8.13 6.05 7.65
C ALA A 80 7.11 6.66 6.67
N ALA A 81 6.45 7.75 7.05
CA ALA A 81 5.54 8.45 6.15
C ALA A 81 6.27 9.02 4.92
N TRP A 82 7.46 9.62 5.09
CA TRP A 82 8.23 10.15 3.96
C TRP A 82 8.68 9.06 2.99
N ILE A 83 9.03 7.87 3.50
CA ILE A 83 9.32 6.69 2.68
C ILE A 83 8.03 6.24 1.96
N TYR A 84 6.93 6.01 2.67
CA TYR A 84 5.65 5.54 2.11
C TYR A 84 5.13 6.43 0.97
N TYR A 85 5.17 7.75 1.15
CA TYR A 85 4.75 8.72 0.14
C TYR A 85 5.81 9.02 -0.93
N ALA A 86 6.92 8.29 -0.93
CA ALA A 86 8.05 8.47 -1.84
C ALA A 86 8.52 9.92 -1.95
N ARG A 87 8.68 10.58 -0.80
CA ARG A 87 9.00 12.01 -0.73
C ARG A 87 10.37 12.28 -1.38
N GLU A 88 10.42 13.29 -2.25
CA GLU A 88 11.64 13.67 -2.98
C GLU A 88 12.58 14.55 -2.11
N SER A 89 12.02 15.49 -1.35
CA SER A 89 12.77 16.45 -0.50
C SER A 89 11.95 16.90 0.72
N LEU A 90 12.62 17.39 1.76
CA LEU A 90 11.97 18.03 2.92
C LEU A 90 11.38 19.41 2.59
N THR A 91 11.80 20.01 1.47
CA THR A 91 11.30 21.30 0.98
C THR A 91 10.50 21.12 -0.30
N ASP A 92 9.64 22.07 -0.65
CA ASP A 92 8.88 22.06 -1.91
C ASP A 92 9.73 22.37 -3.16
N LYS A 93 11.04 22.62 -2.98
CA LYS A 93 11.95 22.87 -4.09
C LYS A 93 12.24 21.57 -4.84
N PRO A 94 12.27 21.61 -6.19
CA PRO A 94 12.69 20.47 -7.00
C PRO A 94 14.06 19.96 -6.58
N LEU A 95 14.22 18.64 -6.64
CA LEU A 95 15.49 18.00 -6.38
C LEU A 95 16.48 18.37 -7.49
N SER A 96 17.69 18.80 -7.11
CA SER A 96 18.75 19.08 -8.08
C SER A 96 19.16 17.82 -8.82
N GLU A 97 19.58 17.98 -10.07
CA GLU A 97 20.05 16.88 -10.91
C GLU A 97 21.15 16.07 -10.23
N GLY A 98 21.07 14.73 -10.34
CA GLY A 98 22.05 13.80 -9.76
C GLY A 98 21.94 13.58 -8.25
N LYS A 99 20.97 14.17 -7.55
CA LYS A 99 20.71 13.86 -6.14
C LYS A 99 19.69 12.73 -6.00
N SER A 100 19.92 11.81 -5.06
CA SER A 100 18.92 10.80 -4.69
C SER A 100 17.77 11.43 -3.90
N PRO A 101 16.53 10.97 -4.13
CA PRO A 101 15.36 11.41 -3.37
C PRO A 101 15.45 11.04 -1.89
N LEU A 102 14.71 11.77 -1.05
CA LEU A 102 14.69 11.56 0.39
C LEU A 102 14.27 10.13 0.76
N TRP A 103 13.24 9.56 0.12
CA TRP A 103 12.81 8.19 0.42
C TRP A 103 13.92 7.16 0.19
N GLU A 104 14.69 7.28 -0.88
CA GLU A 104 15.79 6.35 -1.20
C GLU A 104 16.93 6.51 -0.19
N LYS A 105 17.28 7.76 0.16
CA LYS A 105 18.28 8.05 1.21
C LYS A 105 17.88 7.47 2.56
N LEU A 106 16.60 7.49 2.91
CA LEU A 106 16.12 6.91 4.15
C LEU A 106 16.21 5.38 4.11
N LEU A 107 15.80 4.74 3.01
CA LEU A 107 15.97 3.29 2.84
C LEU A 107 17.45 2.87 2.94
N ASP A 108 18.36 3.67 2.41
CA ASP A 108 19.81 3.43 2.52
C ASP A 108 20.34 3.68 3.93
N HIS A 109 19.91 4.77 4.58
CA HIS A 109 20.28 5.10 5.97
C HIS A 109 19.93 3.96 6.93
N TYR A 110 18.75 3.38 6.75
CA TYR A 110 18.25 2.25 7.56
C TYR A 110 18.72 0.88 7.06
N GLN A 111 19.55 0.85 6.00
CA GLN A 111 20.06 -0.38 5.37
C GLN A 111 18.92 -1.36 5.05
N VAL A 112 17.82 -0.84 4.50
CA VAL A 112 16.64 -1.64 4.17
C VAL A 112 16.95 -2.50 2.95
N ASP A 113 16.67 -3.80 3.07
CA ASP A 113 16.83 -4.80 2.00
C ASP A 113 15.49 -5.40 1.57
N ILE A 114 14.47 -5.31 2.42
CA ILE A 114 13.13 -5.85 2.18
C ILE A 114 12.13 -4.71 2.38
N VAL A 115 11.29 -4.44 1.39
CA VAL A 115 10.13 -3.55 1.52
C VAL A 115 8.87 -4.40 1.44
N MET A 116 8.02 -4.30 2.46
CA MET A 116 6.74 -5.01 2.52
C MET A 116 5.60 -4.01 2.74
N LEU A 117 4.79 -3.80 1.72
CA LEU A 117 3.70 -2.83 1.74
C LEU A 117 2.36 -3.51 1.51
N ASP A 118 1.28 -2.79 1.82
CA ASP A 118 -0.02 -3.16 1.30
C ASP A 118 -0.10 -2.85 -0.21
N THR A 119 -0.98 -3.54 -0.94
CA THR A 119 -1.28 -3.20 -2.33
C THR A 119 -2.14 -1.95 -2.42
N LEU A 120 -3.13 -1.86 -1.53
CA LEU A 120 -3.92 -0.67 -1.25
C LEU A 120 -4.19 -0.61 0.25
N ASN A 121 -4.03 0.57 0.83
CA ASN A 121 -4.33 0.74 2.24
C ASN A 121 -5.83 0.60 2.56
N VAL A 122 -6.15 0.67 3.85
CA VAL A 122 -7.54 0.55 4.35
C VAL A 122 -8.48 1.60 3.76
N HIS A 123 -7.95 2.72 3.23
CA HIS A 123 -8.71 3.77 2.56
C HIS A 123 -8.78 3.59 1.04
N GLY A 124 -8.17 2.55 0.48
CA GLY A 124 -8.15 2.27 -0.96
C GLY A 124 -7.13 3.08 -1.75
N VAL A 125 -6.12 3.63 -1.08
CA VAL A 125 -5.08 4.45 -1.68
C VAL A 125 -3.83 3.60 -1.94
N LEU A 126 -3.33 3.66 -3.17
CA LEU A 126 -2.05 3.07 -3.56
C LEU A 126 -0.89 3.91 -3.02
N ALA A 127 0.09 3.26 -2.38
CA ALA A 127 1.31 3.93 -1.93
C ALA A 127 2.18 4.35 -3.14
N PRO A 128 2.57 5.63 -3.28
CA PRO A 128 3.47 6.07 -4.35
C PRO A 128 4.80 5.30 -4.39
N LEU A 129 5.28 4.85 -3.23
CA LEU A 129 6.49 4.05 -3.13
C LEU A 129 6.41 2.76 -3.94
N VAL A 130 5.26 2.08 -4.01
CA VAL A 130 5.11 0.84 -4.81
C VAL A 130 5.48 1.10 -6.27
N LEU A 131 5.01 2.22 -6.84
CA LEU A 131 5.31 2.60 -8.22
C LEU A 131 6.79 2.94 -8.40
N LYS A 132 7.39 3.69 -7.47
CA LYS A 132 8.82 4.02 -7.51
C LYS A 132 9.72 2.80 -7.41
N LEU A 133 9.31 1.77 -6.65
CA LEU A 133 10.06 0.52 -6.55
C LEU A 133 9.93 -0.33 -7.81
N LEU A 134 8.76 -0.35 -8.47
CA LEU A 134 8.58 -1.01 -9.77
C LEU A 134 9.42 -0.35 -10.87
N ASP A 135 9.60 0.98 -10.82
CA ASP A 135 10.49 1.72 -11.74
C ASP A 135 11.98 1.58 -11.42
N SER A 136 12.31 1.02 -10.25
CA SER A 136 13.69 0.95 -9.78
C SER A 136 14.45 -0.21 -10.40
N LYS A 137 15.69 0.05 -10.80
CA LYS A 137 16.65 -1.02 -11.15
C LYS A 137 17.24 -1.72 -9.92
N THR A 138 17.04 -1.14 -8.74
CA THR A 138 17.65 -1.61 -7.48
C THR A 138 16.71 -2.52 -6.69
N TRP A 139 15.40 -2.46 -6.95
CA TRP A 139 14.38 -3.21 -6.22
C TRP A 139 13.66 -4.18 -7.16
N VAL A 140 13.38 -5.39 -6.67
CA VAL A 140 12.71 -6.44 -7.45
C VAL A 140 11.49 -6.94 -6.68
N PRO A 141 10.27 -6.94 -7.27
CA PRO A 141 9.12 -7.57 -6.64
C PRO A 141 9.30 -9.09 -6.66
N LEU A 142 9.16 -9.74 -5.50
CA LEU A 142 9.25 -11.20 -5.38
C LEU A 142 7.92 -11.85 -4.98
N TYR A 143 6.97 -11.05 -4.49
CA TYR A 143 5.68 -11.54 -4.03
C TYR A 143 4.63 -10.45 -4.14
N ALA A 144 3.43 -10.83 -4.56
CA ALA A 144 2.24 -10.00 -4.47
C ALA A 144 1.00 -10.88 -4.26
N ASP A 145 0.08 -10.40 -3.43
CA ASP A 145 -1.29 -10.91 -3.33
C ASP A 145 -2.26 -9.73 -3.15
N SER A 146 -3.56 -10.02 -3.02
CA SER A 146 -4.59 -8.98 -2.87
C SER A 146 -4.38 -8.03 -1.69
N LEU A 147 -3.53 -8.35 -0.72
CA LEU A 147 -3.29 -7.54 0.48
C LEU A 147 -1.91 -6.88 0.46
N SER A 148 -0.89 -7.53 -0.07
CA SER A 148 0.51 -7.21 0.22
C SER A 148 1.43 -7.41 -0.98
N VAL A 149 2.51 -6.63 -1.00
CA VAL A 149 3.59 -6.75 -1.98
C VAL A 149 4.94 -6.73 -1.26
N VAL A 150 5.86 -7.60 -1.69
CA VAL A 150 7.22 -7.67 -1.15
C VAL A 150 8.23 -7.37 -2.26
N PHE A 151 9.03 -6.33 -2.04
CA PHE A 151 10.19 -5.99 -2.85
C PHE A 151 11.46 -6.34 -2.09
N VAL A 152 12.48 -6.78 -2.83
CA VAL A 152 13.79 -7.08 -2.29
C VAL A 152 14.85 -6.29 -3.06
N ARG A 153 15.80 -5.71 -2.33
CA ARG A 153 16.94 -4.99 -2.89
C ARG A 153 17.85 -5.98 -3.63
N GLN A 154 18.33 -5.60 -4.81
CA GLN A 154 19.34 -6.36 -5.54
C GLN A 154 20.67 -6.33 -4.78
N ALA A 155 20.89 -7.33 -3.93
CA ALA A 155 22.08 -7.50 -3.13
C ALA A 155 22.53 -8.98 -3.12
N PRO A 156 23.82 -9.27 -2.90
CA PRO A 156 24.34 -10.64 -2.98
C PRO A 156 23.65 -11.64 -2.04
N ASN A 157 23.21 -11.19 -0.87
CA ASN A 157 22.55 -12.00 0.15
C ASN A 157 21.19 -12.57 -0.27
N ASN A 158 20.47 -11.90 -1.17
CA ASN A 158 19.16 -12.35 -1.65
C ASN A 158 19.17 -12.81 -3.13
N ARG A 159 20.35 -12.92 -3.77
CA ARG A 159 20.47 -13.20 -5.21
C ARG A 159 19.73 -14.46 -5.64
N ALA A 160 19.97 -15.59 -4.95
CA ALA A 160 19.33 -16.86 -5.29
C ALA A 160 17.80 -16.78 -5.15
N THR A 161 17.30 -16.09 -4.12
CA THR A 161 15.85 -15.94 -3.94
C THR A 161 15.24 -15.05 -5.01
N ILE A 162 15.92 -13.97 -5.41
CA ILE A 162 15.51 -13.09 -6.51
C ILE A 162 15.44 -13.88 -7.82
N GLU A 163 16.45 -14.68 -8.14
CA GLU A 163 16.48 -15.49 -9.36
C GLU A 163 15.32 -16.49 -9.44
N ASN A 164 14.95 -17.08 -8.30
CA ASN A 164 13.89 -18.10 -8.24
C ASN A 164 12.46 -17.54 -8.14
N HIS A 165 12.28 -16.32 -7.61
CA HIS A 165 10.96 -15.81 -7.23
C HIS A 165 10.61 -14.44 -7.82
N ARG A 166 11.46 -13.82 -8.65
CA ARG A 166 11.09 -12.55 -9.27
C ARG A 166 9.75 -12.69 -10.00
N ILE A 167 8.86 -11.74 -9.74
CA ILE A 167 7.61 -11.61 -10.49
C ILE A 167 7.69 -10.41 -11.42
N GLU A 168 6.93 -10.46 -12.51
CA GLU A 168 6.84 -9.34 -13.42
C GLU A 168 5.93 -8.24 -12.83
N GLU A 169 6.17 -6.99 -13.21
CA GLU A 169 5.37 -5.84 -12.76
C GLU A 169 3.86 -6.01 -13.00
N GLY A 170 3.50 -6.68 -14.11
CA GLY A 170 2.10 -6.98 -14.46
C GLY A 170 1.38 -7.85 -13.44
N ALA A 171 2.10 -8.72 -12.71
CA ALA A 171 1.52 -9.51 -11.62
C ALA A 171 1.13 -8.61 -10.44
N VAL A 172 2.00 -7.66 -10.07
CA VAL A 172 1.72 -6.68 -9.01
C VAL A 172 0.53 -5.78 -9.41
N PHE A 173 0.50 -5.30 -10.64
CA PHE A 173 -0.63 -4.49 -11.12
C PHE A 173 -1.95 -5.26 -11.12
N SER A 174 -1.92 -6.56 -11.45
CA SER A 174 -3.12 -7.40 -11.44
C SER A 174 -3.72 -7.52 -10.04
N GLU A 175 -2.90 -7.72 -9.01
CA GLU A 175 -3.36 -7.76 -7.61
C GLU A 175 -3.93 -6.41 -7.15
N ILE A 176 -3.27 -5.29 -7.51
CA ILE A 176 -3.79 -3.94 -7.20
C ILE A 176 -5.13 -3.70 -7.89
N ILE A 177 -5.27 -4.08 -9.17
CA ILE A 177 -6.51 -3.92 -9.94
C ILE A 177 -7.65 -4.76 -9.35
N GLU A 178 -7.41 -6.03 -8.99
CA GLU A 178 -8.41 -6.87 -8.31
C GLU A 178 -8.86 -6.19 -7.01
N ARG A 179 -7.88 -5.81 -6.19
CA ARG A 179 -8.13 -5.25 -4.87
C ARG A 179 -8.90 -3.93 -4.95
N ALA A 180 -8.59 -3.11 -5.96
CA ALA A 180 -9.28 -1.87 -6.26
C ALA A 180 -10.73 -2.12 -6.70
N LYS A 181 -10.96 -3.03 -7.66
CA LYS A 181 -12.30 -3.38 -8.15
C LYS A 181 -13.18 -3.91 -7.02
N ARG A 182 -12.66 -4.87 -6.25
CA ARG A 182 -13.37 -5.44 -5.10
C ARG A 182 -13.68 -4.38 -4.05
N GLY A 183 -12.72 -3.52 -3.73
CA GLY A 183 -12.91 -2.39 -2.80
C GLY A 183 -13.99 -1.42 -3.27
N ALA A 184 -13.97 -1.04 -4.56
CA ALA A 184 -14.95 -0.14 -5.15
C ALA A 184 -16.37 -0.71 -5.18
N LEU A 185 -16.53 -2.03 -5.30
CA LEU A 185 -17.81 -2.73 -5.24
C LEU A 185 -18.37 -2.80 -3.81
N MET A 186 -17.50 -3.07 -2.83
CA MET A 186 -17.88 -3.24 -1.43
C MET A 186 -18.12 -1.91 -0.71
N ASN A 187 -17.43 -0.84 -1.10
CA ASN A 187 -17.59 0.49 -0.51
C ASN A 187 -17.97 1.51 -1.60
N ARG A 188 -19.26 1.61 -1.87
CA ARG A 188 -19.81 2.45 -2.96
C ARG A 188 -19.60 3.95 -2.76
N ASN A 189 -19.33 4.40 -1.53
CA ASN A 189 -19.13 5.81 -1.22
C ASN A 189 -17.64 6.21 -1.26
N ASN A 190 -16.72 5.26 -1.29
CA ASN A 190 -15.29 5.54 -1.33
C ASN A 190 -14.81 5.66 -2.79
N SER A 191 -14.33 6.84 -3.19
CA SER A 191 -13.76 7.13 -4.52
C SER A 191 -12.32 6.65 -4.66
N ASN A 192 -11.55 6.55 -3.58
CA ASN A 192 -10.11 6.23 -3.64
C ASN A 192 -9.80 4.90 -4.33
N PHE A 193 -10.64 3.88 -4.15
CA PHE A 193 -10.45 2.61 -4.87
C PHE A 193 -10.53 2.78 -6.39
N LEU A 194 -11.42 3.65 -6.87
CA LEU A 194 -11.53 3.96 -8.29
C LEU A 194 -10.41 4.91 -8.76
N VAL A 195 -9.95 5.82 -7.90
CA VAL A 195 -8.78 6.67 -8.18
C VAL A 195 -7.55 5.79 -8.39
N SER A 196 -7.23 4.90 -7.44
CA SER A 196 -6.10 3.98 -7.53
C SER A 196 -6.22 3.03 -8.73
N LEU A 197 -7.45 2.59 -9.06
CA LEU A 197 -7.70 1.81 -10.28
C LEU A 197 -7.36 2.61 -11.54
N GLY A 198 -7.82 3.86 -11.63
CA GLY A 198 -7.51 4.75 -12.73
C GLY A 198 -6.01 5.05 -12.84
N ASP A 199 -5.32 5.23 -11.72
CA ASP A 199 -3.87 5.48 -11.67
C ASP A 199 -3.10 4.31 -12.29
N ILE A 200 -3.42 3.08 -11.89
CA ILE A 200 -2.78 1.89 -12.46
C ILE A 200 -3.14 1.72 -13.94
N LEU A 201 -4.43 1.80 -14.31
CA LEU A 201 -4.85 1.61 -15.71
C LEU A 201 -4.22 2.66 -16.64
N SER A 202 -4.14 3.92 -16.20
CA SER A 202 -3.48 4.98 -16.94
C SER A 202 -1.99 4.68 -17.10
N ARG A 203 -1.35 4.11 -16.08
CA ARG A 203 0.06 3.76 -16.09
C ARG A 203 0.37 2.65 -17.09
N ILE A 204 -0.49 1.63 -17.18
CA ILE A 204 -0.31 0.50 -18.10
C ILE A 204 -0.87 0.76 -19.51
N GLY A 205 -1.28 2.00 -19.82
CA GLY A 205 -1.73 2.40 -21.16
C GLY A 205 -3.18 2.05 -21.50
N HIS A 206 -3.97 1.60 -20.53
CA HIS A 206 -5.41 1.34 -20.67
C HIS A 206 -6.21 2.64 -20.50
N THR A 207 -5.96 3.60 -21.40
CA THR A 207 -6.43 5.00 -21.29
C THR A 207 -7.95 5.12 -21.16
N ASP A 208 -8.72 4.34 -21.94
CA ASP A 208 -10.20 4.37 -21.88
C ASP A 208 -10.76 3.77 -20.59
N ASP A 209 -10.13 2.71 -20.07
CA ASP A 209 -10.51 2.10 -18.79
C ASP A 209 -10.17 3.04 -17.63
N ALA A 210 -9.01 3.70 -17.72
CA ALA A 210 -8.58 4.69 -16.73
C ALA A 210 -9.54 5.87 -16.66
N LEU A 211 -9.91 6.44 -17.82
CA LEU A 211 -10.87 7.54 -17.89
C LEU A 211 -12.20 7.13 -17.24
N ARG A 212 -12.74 5.95 -17.58
CA ARG A 212 -13.97 5.43 -16.97
C ARG A 212 -13.85 5.28 -15.46
N ALA A 213 -12.73 4.76 -14.96
CA ALA A 213 -12.50 4.63 -13.53
C ALA A 213 -12.53 6.00 -12.82
N TYR A 214 -11.86 7.02 -13.38
CA TYR A 214 -11.89 8.37 -12.82
C TYR A 214 -13.26 9.03 -12.90
N GLU A 215 -14.01 8.85 -13.98
CA GLU A 215 -15.38 9.37 -14.10
C GLU A 215 -16.31 8.75 -13.04
N PHE A 216 -16.21 7.43 -12.80
CA PHE A 216 -16.92 6.80 -11.69
C PHE A 216 -16.44 7.29 -10.32
N ALA A 217 -15.14 7.62 -10.16
CA ALA A 217 -14.62 8.20 -8.93
C ALA A 217 -15.20 9.61 -8.70
N ALA A 218 -15.27 10.44 -9.73
CA ALA A 218 -15.82 11.79 -9.68
C ALA A 218 -17.33 11.79 -9.35
N GLN A 219 -18.08 10.77 -9.79
CA GLN A 219 -19.47 10.59 -9.35
C GLN A 219 -19.61 10.39 -7.84
N ARG A 220 -18.60 9.79 -7.19
CA ARG A 220 -18.56 9.57 -5.73
C ARG A 220 -17.95 10.76 -4.97
N SER A 221 -17.18 11.60 -5.65
CA SER A 221 -16.48 12.76 -5.06
C SER A 221 -16.42 13.91 -6.06
N PRO A 222 -17.56 14.58 -6.32
CA PRO A 222 -17.68 15.57 -7.40
C PRO A 222 -16.83 16.84 -7.16
N ASP A 223 -16.49 17.13 -5.90
CA ASP A 223 -15.71 18.33 -5.53
C ASP A 223 -14.18 18.09 -5.58
N ASP A 224 -13.74 16.89 -5.96
CA ASP A 224 -12.32 16.56 -6.06
C ASP A 224 -11.70 17.17 -7.34
N ARG A 225 -10.99 18.29 -7.15
CA ARG A 225 -10.30 18.99 -8.24
C ARG A 225 -9.17 18.17 -8.84
N THR A 226 -8.49 17.33 -8.07
CA THR A 226 -7.41 16.48 -8.57
C THR A 226 -7.95 15.44 -9.55
N LEU A 227 -9.12 14.86 -9.26
CA LEU A 227 -9.83 13.98 -10.19
C LEU A 227 -10.25 14.71 -11.46
N THR A 228 -10.74 15.94 -11.34
CA THR A 228 -11.12 16.75 -12.52
C THR A 228 -9.91 16.95 -13.44
N THR A 229 -8.74 17.32 -12.89
CA THR A 229 -7.52 17.48 -13.68
C THR A 229 -7.11 16.19 -14.39
N LYS A 230 -7.11 15.05 -13.69
CA LYS A 230 -6.78 13.74 -14.29
C LYS A 230 -7.69 13.38 -15.47
N ILE A 231 -9.00 13.61 -15.35
CA ILE A 231 -9.99 13.36 -16.40
C ILE A 231 -9.69 14.23 -17.63
N GLU A 232 -9.49 15.53 -17.44
CA GLU A 232 -9.24 16.46 -18.54
C GLU A 232 -7.92 16.17 -19.27
N GLU A 233 -6.88 15.79 -18.54
CA GLU A 233 -5.60 15.38 -19.13
C GLU A 233 -5.72 14.11 -19.97
N LEU A 234 -6.52 13.13 -19.52
CA LEU A 234 -6.75 11.90 -20.27
C LEU A 234 -7.61 12.11 -21.51
N LYS A 235 -8.65 12.95 -21.42
CA LYS A 235 -9.48 13.30 -22.58
C LYS A 235 -8.65 13.92 -23.71
N LYS A 236 -7.70 14.80 -23.39
CA LYS A 236 -6.76 15.38 -24.37
C LYS A 236 -5.81 14.38 -25.05
N LYS A 237 -5.65 13.18 -24.49
CA LYS A 237 -4.82 12.12 -25.09
C LYS A 237 -5.63 11.20 -26.01
N ILE A 238 -6.95 11.12 -25.80
CA ILE A 238 -7.87 10.26 -26.56
C ILE A 238 -8.41 10.99 -27.79
N TYR A 239 -8.74 12.28 -27.62
CA TYR A 239 -9.35 13.15 -28.63
C TYR A 239 -8.38 14.25 -29.06
#